data_AF-A0A344LIU0-F1
#
_entry.id   AF-A0A344LIU0-F1
#
_cell.length_a   1.000
_cell.length_b   1.000
_cell.length_c   1.000
_cell.angle_alpha   90.00
_cell.angle_beta   90.00
_cell.angle_gamma   90.00
#
_symmetry.space_group_name_H-M   'P 1'
#
loop_
_entity.id
_entity.type
_entity.pdbx_description
1 polymer ?
#
loop_
_entity_poly.entity_id
_entity_poly.type
_entity_poly.pdbx_seq_one_letter_code
_entity_poly.pdbx_strand_id
1 'polypeptide(L)'
;MVFMIEVSTHDSSLGANFDNAKCLWRQTEWTIRDGAGAVMATGKLERGDGVVRQVEPLYECVWRMPRIEVAPTDSYQVELSTQRISGEKRTTSETVSRADTVRPVYLHFPRP
;
A
#
# COMPACT_ATOMS: atom_id res chain seq x y z
N MET A 1 2.73 8.40 16.67
CA MET A 1 3.27 7.14 16.10
C MET A 1 3.51 7.37 14.62
N VAL A 2 4.56 6.78 14.05
CA VAL A 2 4.91 6.94 12.63
C VAL A 2 4.63 5.64 11.87
N PHE A 3 3.85 5.72 10.80
CA PHE A 3 3.63 4.63 9.85
C PHE A 3 4.58 4.76 8.67
N MET A 4 5.18 3.63 8.30
CA MET A 4 5.81 3.41 7.00
C MET A 4 5.03 2.27 6.35
N ILE A 5 4.39 2.51 5.22
CA ILE A 5 3.59 1.49 4.54
C ILE A 5 4.32 1.11 3.25
N GLU A 6 4.55 -0.18 3.08
CA GLU A 6 5.04 -0.78 1.83
C GLU A 6 3.89 -1.57 1.23
N VAL A 7 3.50 -1.20 0.01
CA VAL A 7 2.48 -1.92 -0.74
C VAL A 7 3.13 -2.65 -1.90
N SER A 8 2.71 -3.88 -2.16
CA SER A 8 3.20 -4.66 -3.29
C SER A 8 2.12 -5.39 -4.05
N THR A 9 2.43 -5.76 -5.29
CA THR A 9 1.54 -6.57 -6.14
C THR A 9 2.32 -7.35 -7.19
N HIS A 10 1.78 -8.50 -7.57
CA HIS A 10 2.24 -9.30 -8.71
C HIS A 10 1.32 -9.18 -9.94
N ASP A 11 0.25 -8.39 -9.85
CA ASP A 11 -0.69 -8.16 -10.95
C ASP A 11 -0.13 -7.06 -11.85
N SER A 12 0.32 -7.36 -13.07
CA SER A 12 0.90 -6.37 -13.99
C SER A 12 -0.05 -5.25 -14.43
N SER A 13 -1.36 -5.40 -14.16
CA SER A 13 -2.34 -4.33 -14.37
C SER A 13 -2.46 -3.37 -13.17
N LEU A 14 -1.93 -3.74 -12.00
CA LEU A 14 -1.77 -2.93 -10.79
C LEU A 14 -0.29 -2.62 -10.61
N GLY A 15 0.10 -1.35 -10.45
CA GLY A 15 1.54 -1.08 -10.40
C GLY A 15 2.21 -1.46 -11.72
N ALA A 16 1.72 -0.92 -12.84
CA ALA A 16 2.09 -1.35 -14.18
C ALA A 16 3.60 -1.18 -14.43
N ASN A 17 4.29 -2.24 -14.82
CA ASN A 17 5.71 -2.21 -15.13
C ASN A 17 5.97 -1.19 -16.27
N PHE A 18 6.82 -0.22 -16.00
CA PHE A 18 7.16 0.86 -16.92
C PHE A 18 8.46 0.57 -17.67
N ASP A 19 9.52 0.14 -16.96
CA ASP A 19 10.86 -0.04 -17.54
C ASP A 19 11.74 -1.09 -16.80
N ASN A 20 11.21 -2.25 -16.40
CA ASN A 20 11.92 -3.35 -15.69
C ASN A 20 12.60 -2.97 -14.35
N ALA A 21 12.71 -1.68 -14.03
CA ALA A 21 13.21 -1.13 -12.79
C ALA A 21 12.11 -0.37 -12.04
N LYS A 22 11.18 0.25 -12.76
CA LYS A 22 10.07 1.01 -12.20
C LYS A 22 8.72 0.47 -12.60
N CYS A 23 7.76 0.71 -11.73
CA CYS A 23 6.36 0.44 -11.98
C CYS A 23 5.51 1.63 -11.56
N LEU A 24 4.26 1.68 -12.05
CA LEU A 24 3.41 2.85 -11.89
C LEU A 24 2.13 2.55 -11.14
N TRP A 25 1.96 3.23 -10.01
CA TRP A 25 0.74 3.25 -9.21
C TRP A 25 -0.11 4.46 -9.59
N ARG A 26 -1.43 4.29 -9.62
CA ARG A 26 -2.38 5.30 -10.08
C ARG A 26 -3.61 5.31 -9.20
N GLN A 27 -4.13 6.51 -8.95
CA GLN A 27 -5.37 6.73 -8.20
C GLN A 27 -5.37 5.91 -6.89
N THR A 28 -4.23 5.90 -6.20
CA THR A 28 -4.05 5.12 -4.99
C THR A 28 -4.52 5.94 -3.80
N GLU A 29 -5.48 5.41 -3.05
CA GLU A 29 -6.09 6.03 -1.89
C GLU A 29 -5.80 5.16 -0.67
N TRP A 30 -5.54 5.78 0.48
CA TRP A 30 -5.33 5.03 1.73
C TRP A 30 -6.10 5.66 2.88
N THR A 31 -6.47 4.80 3.83
CA THR A 31 -7.12 5.17 5.08
C THR A 31 -6.50 4.39 6.22
N ILE A 32 -6.11 5.08 7.29
CA ILE A 32 -5.68 4.49 8.56
C ILE A 32 -6.81 4.74 9.56
N ARG A 33 -7.33 3.67 10.16
CA ARG A 33 -8.32 3.71 11.25
C ARG A 33 -7.72 3.16 12.53
N ASP A 34 -8.21 3.59 13.68
CA ASP A 34 -7.90 2.95 14.96
C ASP A 34 -8.73 1.67 15.18
N GLY A 35 -8.48 0.96 16.28
CA GLY A 35 -9.22 -0.25 16.66
C GLY A 35 -10.72 -0.04 16.94
N ALA A 36 -11.18 1.21 17.12
CA ALA A 36 -12.59 1.56 17.25
C ALA A 36 -13.22 1.94 15.88
N GLY A 37 -12.43 1.97 14.81
CA GLY A 37 -12.85 2.33 13.46
C GLY A 37 -12.83 3.84 13.18
N ALA A 38 -12.32 4.67 14.10
CA ALA A 38 -12.18 6.10 13.85
C ALA A 38 -11.07 6.37 12.84
N VAL A 39 -11.34 7.23 11.86
CA VAL A 39 -10.36 7.60 10.82
C VAL A 39 -9.29 8.50 11.42
N MET A 40 -8.05 8.02 11.39
CA MET A 40 -6.88 8.71 11.94
C MET A 40 -6.12 9.49 10.87
N ALA A 41 -6.05 8.95 9.66
CA ALA A 41 -5.41 9.61 8.52
C ALA A 41 -5.95 9.07 7.19
N THR A 42 -5.96 9.92 6.18
CA THR A 42 -6.25 9.56 4.79
C THR A 42 -5.24 10.21 3.86
N GLY A 43 -5.17 9.71 2.63
CA GLY A 43 -4.46 10.41 1.58
C GLY A 43 -4.69 9.78 0.21
N LYS A 44 -4.20 10.49 -0.79
CA LYS A 44 -4.35 10.12 -2.20
C LYS A 44 -3.05 10.37 -2.94
N LEU A 45 -2.76 9.47 -3.87
CA LEU A 45 -1.68 9.54 -4.83
C LEU A 45 -2.31 9.44 -6.22
N GLU A 46 -2.35 10.55 -6.94
CA GLU A 46 -2.83 10.58 -8.34
C GLU A 46 -1.97 9.65 -9.21
N ARG A 47 -0.66 9.72 -9.01
CA ARG A 47 0.36 8.94 -9.72
C ARG A 47 1.61 8.81 -8.86
N GLY A 48 2.14 7.60 -8.72
CA GLY A 48 3.38 7.36 -7.99
C GLY A 48 4.26 6.29 -8.63
N ASP A 49 5.56 6.53 -8.59
CA ASP A 49 6.56 5.60 -9.09
C ASP A 49 6.92 4.59 -7.99
N GLY A 50 6.70 3.32 -8.27
CA GLY A 50 7.19 2.19 -7.51
C GLY A 50 8.46 1.59 -8.13
N VAL A 51 9.02 0.60 -7.45
CA VAL A 51 10.19 -0.17 -7.89
C VAL A 51 9.76 -1.58 -8.24
N VAL A 52 10.28 -2.11 -9.34
CA VAL A 52 10.13 -3.52 -9.69
C VAL A 52 11.20 -4.32 -8.95
N ARG A 53 10.78 -5.27 -8.11
CA ARG A 53 11.64 -6.31 -7.52
C ARG A 53 11.46 -7.59 -8.30
N GLN A 54 12.58 -8.20 -8.69
CA GLN A 54 12.58 -9.54 -9.27
C GLN A 54 12.49 -10.56 -8.14
N VAL A 55 11.43 -11.37 -8.16
CA VAL A 55 11.14 -12.42 -7.18
C VAL A 55 10.91 -13.70 -7.97
N GLU A 56 11.97 -14.40 -8.36
CA GLU A 56 11.91 -15.55 -9.28
C GLU A 56 10.80 -16.56 -8.91
N PRO A 57 9.93 -16.96 -9.86
CA PRO A 57 9.93 -16.66 -11.30
C PRO A 57 9.11 -15.40 -11.68
N LEU A 58 8.70 -14.57 -10.73
CA LEU A 58 7.77 -13.45 -10.90
C LEU A 58 8.45 -12.08 -10.72
N TYR A 59 7.74 -11.04 -11.14
CA TYR A 59 8.05 -9.66 -10.77
C TYR A 59 7.05 -9.18 -9.72
N GLU A 60 7.55 -8.41 -8.77
CA GLU A 60 6.76 -7.73 -7.75
C GLU A 60 6.93 -6.23 -7.94
N CYS A 61 5.83 -5.50 -8.14
CA CYS A 61 5.85 -4.05 -8.10
C CYS A 61 5.64 -3.59 -6.65
N VAL A 62 6.55 -2.77 -6.14
CA VAL A 62 6.53 -2.28 -4.75
C VAL A 62 6.48 -0.76 -4.73
N TRP A 63 5.59 -0.18 -3.94
CA TRP A 63 5.56 1.24 -3.64
C TRP A 63 5.63 1.48 -2.14
N ARG A 64 6.42 2.48 -1.75
CA ARG A 64 6.57 2.91 -0.36
C ARG A 64 5.91 4.25 -0.17
N MET A 65 5.01 4.31 0.78
CA MET A 65 4.30 5.53 1.11
C MET A 65 5.21 6.49 1.90
N PRO A 66 4.95 7.80 1.83
CA PRO A 66 5.56 8.75 2.76
C PRO A 66 5.31 8.36 4.22
N ARG A 67 6.14 8.87 5.12
CA ARG A 67 5.93 8.72 6.57
C ARG A 67 4.63 9.42 6.97
N ILE A 68 3.77 8.72 7.70
CA ILE A 68 2.50 9.25 8.18
C ILE A 68 2.50 9.24 9.70
N GLU A 69 2.21 10.38 10.31
CA GLU A 69 2.13 10.49 11.77
C GLU A 69 0.67 10.45 12.21
N VAL A 70 0.35 9.57 13.16
CA VAL A 70 -0.99 9.48 13.79
C VAL A 70 -0.85 9.34 15.31
N ALA A 71 -1.91 9.64 16.05
CA ALA A 71 -1.90 9.45 17.51
C ALA A 71 -1.75 7.94 17.87
N PRO A 72 -1.02 7.61 18.96
CA PRO A 72 -0.84 6.23 19.42
C PRO A 72 -2.15 5.60 19.91
N THR A 73 -2.48 4.41 19.42
CA THR A 73 -3.61 3.55 19.83
C THR A 73 -3.14 2.10 19.93
N ASP A 74 -3.97 1.19 20.46
CA ASP A 74 -3.58 -0.21 20.67
C ASP A 74 -3.47 -1.01 19.36
N SER A 75 -4.35 -0.71 18.42
CA SER A 75 -4.35 -1.30 17.08
C SER A 75 -4.80 -0.29 16.03
N TYR A 76 -4.48 -0.62 14.79
CA TYR A 76 -4.80 0.16 13.61
C TYR A 76 -5.24 -0.75 12.48
N GLN A 77 -6.15 -0.27 11.64
CA GLN A 77 -6.46 -0.87 10.35
C GLN A 77 -5.95 0.05 9.25
N VAL A 78 -5.05 -0.46 8.41
CA VAL A 78 -4.54 0.25 7.24
C VAL A 78 -5.22 -0.34 6.01
N GLU A 79 -5.98 0.48 5.31
CA GLU A 79 -6.67 0.10 4.07
C GLU A 79 -6.11 0.92 2.91
N LEU A 80 -5.91 0.28 1.77
CA LEU A 80 -5.41 0.92 0.55
C LEU A 80 -6.20 0.42 -0.65
N SER A 81 -6.65 1.37 -1.48
CA SER A 81 -7.33 1.12 -2.74
C SER A 81 -6.50 1.67 -3.90
N THR A 82 -6.42 0.97 -5.02
CA THR A 82 -5.72 1.44 -6.22
C THR A 82 -6.45 1.03 -7.49
N GLN A 83 -6.19 1.72 -8.59
CA GLN A 83 -6.85 1.47 -9.87
C GLN A 83 -5.97 0.63 -10.81
N ARG A 84 -6.59 -0.37 -11.45
CA ARG A 84 -6.02 -1.13 -12.58
C ARG A 84 -5.94 -0.27 -13.84
N ILE A 85 -5.15 -0.70 -14.82
CA ILE A 85 -5.16 -0.10 -16.17
C ILE A 85 -6.57 -0.10 -16.78
N SER A 86 -7.39 -1.13 -16.51
CA SER A 86 -8.78 -1.24 -16.97
C SER A 86 -9.74 -0.23 -16.33
N GLY A 87 -9.31 0.46 -15.27
CA GLY A 87 -10.14 1.38 -14.49
C GLY A 87 -10.81 0.76 -13.26
N GLU A 88 -10.76 -0.56 -13.09
CA GLU A 88 -11.28 -1.28 -11.92
C GLU A 88 -10.48 -0.90 -10.65
N LYS A 89 -11.16 -0.62 -9.54
CA LYS A 89 -10.51 -0.40 -8.22
C LYS A 89 -10.34 -1.73 -7.49
N ARG A 90 -9.17 -1.92 -6.86
CA ARG A 90 -8.86 -3.05 -5.97
C ARG A 90 -8.48 -2.50 -4.61
N THR A 91 -8.96 -3.14 -3.54
CA THR A 91 -8.69 -2.73 -2.16
C THR A 91 -8.05 -3.88 -1.39
N THR A 92 -7.09 -3.57 -0.53
CA THR A 92 -6.46 -4.49 0.42
C THR A 92 -6.32 -3.80 1.77
N SER A 93 -6.28 -4.57 2.85
CA SER A 93 -6.16 -4.01 4.20
C SER A 93 -5.40 -4.93 5.14
N GLU A 94 -4.71 -4.35 6.11
CA GLU A 94 -3.96 -5.05 7.15
C GLU A 94 -4.28 -4.46 8.52
N THR A 95 -4.36 -5.30 9.55
CA THR A 95 -4.49 -4.86 10.94
C THR A 95 -3.15 -4.93 11.63
N VAL A 96 -2.74 -3.82 12.24
CA VAL A 96 -1.41 -3.65 12.82
C VAL A 96 -1.55 -3.36 14.29
N SER A 97 -0.89 -4.17 15.13
CA SER A 97 -0.81 -3.90 16.56
C SER A 97 0.22 -2.81 16.85
N ARG A 98 0.06 -2.08 17.94
CA ARG A 98 1.07 -1.10 18.39
C ARG A 98 2.44 -1.72 18.69
N ALA A 99 2.49 -3.02 19.00
CA ALA A 99 3.74 -3.71 19.30
C ALA A 99 4.59 -3.96 18.03
N ASP A 100 3.97 -3.99 16.85
CA ASP A 100 4.63 -4.33 15.57
C ASP A 100 5.19 -3.11 14.83
N THR A 101 5.25 -1.97 15.51
CA THR A 101 5.38 -0.63 14.90
C THR A 101 6.78 -0.21 14.52
N VAL A 102 7.76 -1.09 14.75
CA VAL A 102 9.15 -0.91 14.35
C VAL A 102 9.35 -1.29 12.87
N ARG A 103 8.38 -2.00 12.27
CA ARG A 103 8.46 -2.51 10.90
C ARG A 103 7.49 -1.76 9.98
N PRO A 104 7.79 -1.69 8.68
CA PRO A 104 6.80 -1.24 7.70
C PRO A 104 5.54 -2.11 7.78
N VAL A 105 4.38 -1.49 7.60
CA VAL A 105 3.12 -2.20 7.36
C VAL A 105 3.16 -2.70 5.92
N TYR A 106 3.09 -4.01 5.74
CA TYR A 106 3.13 -4.63 4.41
C TYR A 106 1.70 -4.91 3.94
N LEU A 107 1.32 -4.31 2.82
CA LEU A 107 0.05 -4.57 2.15
C LEU A 107 0.33 -5.26 0.83
N HIS A 108 -0.32 -6.40 0.57
CA HIS A 108 -0.18 -7.11 -0.70
C HIS A 108 -1.50 -7.14 -1.46
N PHE A 109 -1.46 -6.85 -2.76
CA PHE A 109 -2.56 -7.15 -3.68
C PHE A 109 -2.29 -8.52 -4.32
N PRO A 110 -3.07 -9.55 -3.95
CA PRO A 110 -2.93 -10.86 -4.57
C PRO A 110 -3.32 -10.81 -6.04
N ARG A 111 -2.82 -11.78 -6.81
CA ARG A 111 -3.27 -12.01 -8.17
C ARG A 111 -4.79 -12.28 -8.18
N PRO A 112 -5.52 -11.83 -9.22
CA PRO A 112 -6.89 -12.23 -9.43
C PRO A 112 -7.05 -13.75 -9.54
#